data_AF-A0A6L3ZFE5-F1
#
_entry.id   AF-A0A6L3ZFE5-F1
#
_cell.length_a   1.000
_cell.length_b   1.000
_cell.length_c   1.000
_cell.angle_alpha   90.00
_cell.angle_beta   90.00
_cell.angle_gamma   90.00
#
_symmetry.space_group_name_H-M   'P 1'
#
loop_
_entity.id
_entity.type
_entity.pdbx_description
1 polymer ?
#
loop_
_entity_poly.entity_id
_entity_poly.type
_entity_poly.pdbx_seq_one_letter_code
_entity_poly.pdbx_strand_id
1 'polypeptide(L)' 'MELSKRLQRWVYALSTCVAVYMVSFFVPLPEAERVSLFLGLAIPIAVIRMVYVILRNERPSEWTFDSHFYEDGPSRL' A
#
# COMPACT_ATOMS: atom_id res chain seq x y z
N MET A 1 -3.45 -20.92 -2.35
CA MET A 1 -2.54 -20.90 -1.18
C MET A 1 -1.21 -20.17 -1.45
N GLU A 2 -0.69 -20.12 -2.68
CA GLU A 2 0.59 -19.44 -2.99
C GLU A 2 0.49 -17.90 -3.03
N LEU A 3 -0.68 -17.35 -3.42
CA LEU A 3 -0.93 -15.91 -3.51
C LEU A 3 -0.84 -15.21 -2.14
N SER A 4 -1.36 -15.84 -1.08
CA SER A 4 -1.31 -15.24 0.28
C SER A 4 0.11 -15.14 0.81
N LYS A 5 0.98 -16.12 0.56
CA LYS A 5 2.40 -16.07 0.96
C LYS A 5 3.16 -14.96 0.24
N ARG A 6 2.88 -14.72 -1.05
CA ARG A 6 3.48 -13.61 -1.80
C ARG A 6 2.99 -12.27 -1.27
N LEU A 7 1.68 -12.13 -1.04
CA LEU A 7 1.11 -10.91 -0.48
C LEU A 7 1.68 -10.60 0.91
N GLN A 8 1.81 -11.60 1.77
CA GLN A 8 2.37 -11.46 3.12
C GLN A 8 3.83 -10.99 3.08
N ARG A 9 4.65 -11.51 2.16
CA ARG A 9 6.03 -11.02 1.95
C ARG A 9 6.06 -9.55 1.49
N TRP A 10 5.15 -9.17 0.58
CA TRP A 10 5.03 -7.78 0.14
C TRP A 10 4.63 -6.86 1.28
N VAL A 11 3.67 -7.26 2.11
CA VAL A 11 3.27 -6.51 3.31
C VAL A 11 4.46 -6.32 4.25
N TYR A 12 5.18 -7.40 4.59
CA TYR A 12 6.35 -7.29 5.47
C TYR A 12 7.43 -6.37 4.90
N ALA A 13 7.72 -6.49 3.59
CA ALA A 13 8.69 -5.63 2.92
C ALA A 13 8.25 -4.15 2.98
N LEU A 14 6.99 -3.87 2.67
CA LEU A 14 6.44 -2.51 2.70
C LEU A 14 6.46 -1.92 4.12
N SER A 15 6.04 -2.69 5.12
CA SER A 15 6.09 -2.28 6.53
C SER A 15 7.51 -1.96 6.98
N THR A 16 8.50 -2.77 6.55
CA THR A 16 9.91 -2.52 6.85
C THR A 16 10.40 -1.24 6.18
N CYS A 17 10.06 -1.01 4.91
CA CYS A 17 10.40 0.23 4.20
C CYS A 17 9.80 1.47 4.88
N VAL A 18 8.55 1.39 5.35
CA VAL A 18 7.90 2.47 6.10
C VAL A 18 8.62 2.73 7.43
N ALA A 19 9.00 1.67 8.16
CA ALA A 19 9.76 1.82 9.39
C ALA A 19 11.12 2.48 9.16
N VAL A 20 11.85 2.07 8.12
CA VAL A 20 13.13 2.69 7.72
C VAL A 20 12.93 4.15 7.32
N TYR A 21 11.87 4.46 6.56
CA TYR A 21 11.52 5.82 6.19
C TYR A 21 11.25 6.68 7.44
N MET A 22 10.47 6.20 8.40
CA MET A 22 10.21 6.94 9.65
C MET A 22 11.49 7.16 10.46
N VAL A 23 12.32 6.13 10.62
CA VAL A 23 13.58 6.24 11.37
C VAL A 23 14.57 7.19 10.68
N SER A 24 14.57 7.24 9.35
CA SER A 24 15.49 8.10 8.59
C SER A 24 15.33 9.59 8.89
N PHE A 25 14.15 10.05 9.31
CA PHE A 25 13.94 11.44 9.76
C PHE A 25 14.60 11.78 11.10
N PHE A 26 14.90 10.78 11.92
CA PHE A 26 15.52 10.98 13.23
C PHE A 26 17.04 10.85 13.19
N VAL A 27 17.60 10.44 12.05
CA VAL A 27 19.03 10.22 11.88
C VAL A 27 19.64 11.42 11.16
N PRO A 28 20.50 12.24 11.82
CA PRO A 28 21.11 13.41 11.21
C PRO A 28 22.32 13.02 10.34
N LEU A 29 22.09 12.15 9.36
CA LEU A 29 23.09 11.75 8.37
C LEU A 29 22.63 12.19 6.98
N PRO A 30 23.51 12.76 6.13
CA PRO A 30 23.15 13.20 4.79
C PRO A 30 22.63 12.07 3.90
N GLU A 31 23.08 10.83 4.13
CA GLU A 31 22.56 9.67 3.40
C GLU A 31 21.15 9.27 3.85
N ALA A 32 20.75 9.58 5.09
CA ALA A 32 19.39 9.31 5.56
C ALA A 32 18.36 10.18 4.85
N GLU A 33 18.71 11.43 4.51
CA GLU A 33 17.86 12.33 3.73
C GLU A 33 17.65 11.83 2.29
N ARG A 34 18.70 11.32 1.64
CA ARG A 34 18.56 10.75 0.30
C ARG A 34 17.71 9.48 0.30
N VAL A 35 17.89 8.64 1.32
CA VAL A 35 17.09 7.42 1.51
C VAL A 35 15.64 7.78 1.80
N SER A 36 15.37 8.80 2.63
CA SER A 36 14.02 9.23 2.94
C SER A 36 13.31 9.78 1.71
N LEU A 37 13.96 10.63 0.91
CA LEU A 37 13.43 11.13 -0.35
C LEU A 37 13.12 10.00 -1.34
N PHE A 38 14.05 9.06 -1.49
CA PHE A 38 13.84 7.91 -2.37
C PHE A 38 12.66 7.04 -1.90
N LEU A 39 12.61 6.70 -0.61
CA LEU A 39 11.52 5.90 -0.03
C LEU A 39 10.17 6.63 -0.08
N GLY A 40 10.16 7.94 0.13
CA GLY A 40 8.96 8.78 0.02
C GLY A 40 8.32 8.75 -1.37
N LEU A 41 9.12 8.60 -2.43
CA LEU A 41 8.64 8.42 -3.79
C LEU A 41 8.29 6.95 -4.11
N ALA A 42 9.09 6.01 -3.61
CA ALA A 42 8.94 4.59 -3.93
C ALA A 42 7.76 3.92 -3.23
N ILE A 43 7.47 4.27 -1.97
CA ILE A 43 6.40 3.66 -1.17
C ILE A 43 5.02 3.85 -1.83
N PRO A 44 4.60 5.07 -2.24
CA PRO A 44 3.31 5.27 -2.92
C PRO A 44 3.15 4.41 -4.18
N ILE A 45 4.19 4.34 -5.00
CA ILE A 45 4.18 3.52 -6.24
C ILE A 45 4.03 2.04 -5.90
N ALA A 46 4.73 1.55 -4.88
CA ALA A 46 4.64 0.17 -4.43
C ALA A 46 3.24 -0.16 -3.87
N VAL A 47 2.63 0.76 -3.12
CA VAL A 47 1.26 0.61 -2.60
C VAL A 47 0.25 0.53 -3.74
N ILE A 48 0.30 1.45 -4.72
CA ILE A 48 -0.62 1.42 -5.87
C ILE A 48 -0.50 0.10 -6.64
N ARG A 49 0.73 -0.36 -6.88
CA ARG A 49 0.97 -1.64 -7.56
C ARG A 49 0.42 -2.81 -6.76
N MET A 50 0.57 -2.80 -5.45
CA MET A 50 0.04 -3.85 -4.57
C MET A 50 -1.49 -3.89 -4.61
N VAL A 51 -2.15 -2.73 -4.47
CA VAL A 51 -3.61 -2.59 -4.58
C VAL A 51 -4.10 -3.10 -5.94
N TYR A 52 -3.45 -2.70 -7.03
CA TYR A 52 -3.76 -3.20 -8.36
C TYR A 52 -3.65 -4.72 -8.48
N VAL A 53 -2.60 -5.32 -7.90
CA VAL A 53 -2.38 -6.78 -7.91
C VAL A 53 -3.43 -7.51 -7.07
N ILE A 54 -3.88 -6.94 -5.94
CA ILE A 54 -4.98 -7.49 -5.14
C ILE A 54 -6.27 -7.46 -5.97
N LEU A 55 -6.66 -6.26 -6.44
CA LEU A 55 -7.88 -6.05 -7.21
C LEU A 55 -7.94 -6.88 -8.51
N ARG A 56 -6.79 -7.13 -9.15
CA ARG A 56 -6.72 -7.91 -10.39
C ARG A 56 -6.71 -9.42 -10.16
N ASN A 57 -6.13 -9.89 -9.05
CA ASN A 57 -6.10 -11.33 -8.74
C ASN A 57 -7.37 -11.81 -8.05
N GLU A 58 -8.11 -10.91 -7.40
CA GLU A 58 -9.50 -11.14 -7.05
C GLU A 58 -10.36 -11.07 -8.32
N ARG A 59 -10.49 -12.21 -9.02
CA ARG A 59 -11.51 -12.39 -10.07
C ARG A 59 -12.91 -12.12 -9.49
N PRO A 60 -13.87 -11.67 -10.32
CA PRO A 60 -14.93 -10.77 -9.88
C PRO A 60 -15.79 -11.48 -8.84
N SER A 61 -15.66 -11.07 -7.58
CA SER A 61 -16.89 -11.04 -6.80
C SER A 61 -17.79 -10.04 -7.51
N GLU A 62 -19.08 -10.33 -7.66
CA GLU A 62 -20.10 -9.45 -8.25
C GLU A 62 -20.31 -8.14 -7.46
N TRP A 63 -19.27 -7.67 -6.78
CA TRP A 63 -19.16 -6.54 -5.90
C TRP A 63 -18.04 -5.66 -6.44
N THR A 64 -18.36 -4.93 -7.50
CA THR A 64 -17.50 -3.87 -8.04
C THR A 64 -17.37 -2.76 -7.01
N PHE A 65 -16.20 -2.12 -6.95
CA PHE A 65 -15.85 -0.97 -6.09
C PHE A 65 -16.94 0.12 -5.98
N ASP A 66 -17.78 0.29 -7.01
CA ASP A 66 -18.96 1.16 -6.98
C ASP A 66 -19.96 0.82 -5.85
N SER A 67 -20.12 -0.44 -5.45
CA SER A 67 -21.09 -0.82 -4.42
C SER A 67 -20.75 -0.23 -3.05
N HIS A 68 -19.46 -0.06 -2.72
CA HIS A 68 -19.04 0.48 -1.43
C HIS A 68 -19.07 2.01 -1.37
N PHE A 69 -18.89 2.70 -2.50
CA PHE A 69 -18.90 4.17 -2.53
C PHE A 69 -20.31 4.76 -2.51
N TYR A 70 -21.30 4.01 -3.01
CA TYR A 70 -22.71 4.44 -3.03
C TYR A 70 -23.57 3.87 -1.90
N GLU A 71 -23.06 2.90 -1.10
CA GLU A 71 -23.77 2.44 0.11
C GLU A 71 -23.83 3.51 1.21
N ASP A 72 -22.88 4.46 1.23
CA ASP A 72 -22.86 5.61 2.14
C ASP A 72 -23.48 6.88 1.52
N GLY A 73 -24.16 6.78 0.37
CA GLY A 73 -25.08 7.81 -0.10
C GLY A 73 -26.33 7.83 0.78
N PRO A 74 -26.91 9.00 1.13
CA PRO A 74 -27.89 9.12 2.19
C PRO A 74 -29.18 8.35 1.88
N SER A 75 -29.23 7.11 2.34
CA SER A 75 -30.44 6.34 2.51
C SER A 75 -31.17 6.88 3.73
N ARG A 76 -31.89 8.00 3.53
CA ARG A 76 -33.08 8.49 4.26
C ARG A 76 -33.17 10.01 4.16
N LEU A 77 -33.95 10.49 3.19
CA LEU A 77 -35.07 11.42 3.37
C LEU A 77 -35.88 11.50 2.06
#